data_AF-A0A3D2Q1Y5-F1
#
_entry.id   AF-A0A3D2Q1Y5-F1
#
_cell.length_a   1.000
_cell.length_b   1.000
_cell.length_c   1.000
_cell.angle_alpha   90.00
_cell.angle_beta   90.00
_cell.angle_gamma   90.00
#
_symmetry.space_group_name_H-M   'P 1'
#
loop_
_entity.id
_entity.type
_entity.pdbx_description
1 polymer ?
#
loop_
_entity_poly.entity_id
_entity_poly.type
_entity_poly.pdbx_seq_one_letter_code
_entity_poly.pdbx_strand_id
1 'polypeptide(L)' 'MLEQISLEGILERIVYFDPESNFTVAKLKTREHKDLITIVGNLFTLNPGQTLQLKGKWIRNKKFGEEFQVESCLP' A
#
# COMPACT_ATOMS: atom_id res chain seq x y z
N MET A 1 -11.81 -7.87 17.66
CA MET A 1 -10.63 -7.96 16.78
C MET A 1 -11.04 -7.31 15.47
N LEU A 2 -10.44 -6.20 15.06
CA LEU A 2 -10.76 -5.60 13.76
C LEU A 2 -10.25 -6.57 12.68
N GLU A 3 -11.10 -6.97 11.75
CA GLU A 3 -10.70 -7.89 10.68
C GLU A 3 -9.69 -7.19 9.77
N GLN A 4 -8.52 -7.83 9.58
CA GLN A 4 -7.53 -7.35 8.62
C GLN A 4 -7.96 -7.75 7.22
N ILE A 5 -7.91 -6.80 6.29
CA ILE A 5 -8.23 -7.00 4.88
C ILE A 5 -6.96 -7.42 4.15
N SER A 6 -7.10 -8.31 3.17
CA SER A 6 -6.01 -8.70 2.28
C SER A 6 -6.19 -8.05 0.92
N LEU A 7 -5.10 -7.55 0.33
CA LEU A 7 -5.07 -7.04 -1.04
C LEU A 7 -3.93 -7.70 -1.80
N GLU A 8 -4.16 -7.99 -3.08
CA GLU A 8 -3.12 -8.42 -4.01
C GLU A 8 -3.12 -7.48 -5.21
N GLY A 9 -1.92 -7.07 -5.63
CA GLY A 9 -1.79 -6.18 -6.79
C GLY A 9 -0.35 -5.95 -7.21
N ILE A 10 -0.19 -5.22 -8.30
CA ILE A 10 1.11 -4.82 -8.84
C ILE A 10 1.43 -3.42 -8.31
N LEU A 11 2.63 -3.25 -7.77
CA LEU A 11 3.16 -1.95 -7.40
C LEU A 11 3.40 -1.13 -8.66
N GLU A 12 2.63 -0.07 -8.86
CA GLU A 12 2.75 0.77 -10.05
C GLU A 12 3.85 1.81 -9.91
N ARG A 13 3.89 2.49 -8.76
CA ARG A 13 4.90 3.51 -8.47
C ARG A 13 5.01 3.80 -6.97
N ILE A 14 6.19 4.25 -6.58
CA ILE A 14 6.43 4.89 -5.28
C ILE A 14 6.16 6.39 -5.45
N VAL A 15 5.30 6.94 -4.60
CA VAL A 15 4.95 8.38 -4.58
C VAL A 15 5.87 9.13 -3.63
N TYR A 16 6.19 8.51 -2.50
CA TYR A 16 7.09 9.05 -1.48
C TYR A 16 7.77 7.91 -0.75
N PHE A 17 9.04 8.11 -0.39
CA PHE A 17 9.80 7.21 0.46
C PHE A 17 10.66 8.03 1.41
N ASP A 18 10.51 7.76 2.70
CA ASP A 18 11.42 8.25 3.72
C ASP A 18 12.49 7.18 4.03
N PRO A 19 13.76 7.40 3.68
CA PRO A 19 14.82 6.42 3.92
C PRO A 19 15.16 6.23 5.40
N GLU A 20 14.82 7.17 6.28
CA GLU A 20 15.12 7.05 7.71
C GLU A 20 14.13 6.12 8.43
N SER A 21 12.81 6.29 8.19
CA SER A 21 11.77 5.46 8.81
C SER A 21 11.30 4.28 7.97
N ASN A 22 11.65 4.24 6.68
CA ASN A 22 11.08 3.36 5.64
C ASN A 22 9.60 3.61 5.35
N PHE A 23 9.06 4.75 5.79
CA PHE A 23 7.69 5.12 5.49
C PHE A 23 7.55 5.35 3.98
N THR A 24 6.65 4.58 3.38
CA THR A 24 6.41 4.55 1.95
C THR A 24 4.96 4.92 1.67
N VAL A 25 4.76 5.79 0.68
CA VAL A 25 3.47 6.00 0.02
C VAL A 25 3.61 5.49 -1.40
N ALA A 26 2.74 4.58 -1.80
CA ALA A 26 2.81 3.93 -3.10
C ALA A 26 1.43 3.77 -3.73
N LYS A 27 1.42 3.52 -5.04
CA LYS A 27 0.20 3.19 -5.79
C LYS A 27 0.21 1.73 -6.19
N LEU A 28 -0.85 1.03 -5.82
CA LEU A 28 -1.07 -0.38 -6.14
C LEU A 28 -2.19 -0.51 -7.17
N LYS A 29 -1.94 -1.28 -8.24
CA LYS A 29 -2.97 -1.71 -9.17
C LYS A 29 -3.48 -3.08 -8.74
N THR A 30 -4.73 -3.16 -8.33
CA THR A 30 -5.39 -4.45 -8.03
C THR A 30 -6.31 -4.84 -9.18
N ARG A 31 -6.78 -6.09 -9.17
CA ARG A 31 -7.78 -6.57 -10.14
C ARG A 31 -9.19 -6.10 -9.79
N GLU A 32 -9.47 -5.95 -8.49
CA GLU A 32 -10.79 -5.63 -7.96
C GLU A 32 -11.13 -4.14 -8.09
N HIS A 33 -10.12 -3.27 -8.14
CA HIS A 33 -10.31 -1.82 -8.24
C HIS A 33 -9.89 -1.29 -9.61
N LYS A 34 -10.77 -0.46 -10.20
CA LYS A 34 -10.48 0.20 -11.48
C LYS A 34 -9.34 1.22 -11.32
N ASP A 35 -9.39 2.00 -10.24
CA ASP A 35 -8.39 3.02 -9.93
C ASP A 35 -7.22 2.48 -9.10
N LEU A 36 -6.12 3.22 -9.06
CA LEU A 36 -4.96 2.86 -8.25
C LEU A 36 -5.22 3.14 -6.77
N ILE A 37 -4.99 2.13 -5.95
CA ILE A 37 -5.11 2.23 -4.50
C ILE A 37 -3.85 2.91 -3.94
N THR A 38 -4.03 3.85 -3.02
CA THR A 38 -2.91 4.37 -2.22
C THR A 38 -2.61 3.39 -1.10
N ILE A 39 -1.39 2.88 -1.03
CA ILE A 39 -0.90 2.08 0.11
C ILE A 39 0.10 2.90 0.91
N VAL A 40 0.06 2.78 2.24
CA VAL A 40 0.96 3.47 3.16
C VAL A 40 1.48 2.53 4.24
N GLY A 41 2.74 2.67 4.64
CA GLY A 41 3.33 1.87 5.71
C GLY A 41 4.84 1.84 5.67
N ASN A 42 5.45 1.15 6.63
CA ASN A 42 6.90 0.90 6.62
C ASN A 42 7.18 -0.31 5.73
N LEU A 43 7.58 -0.05 4.49
CA LEU A 43 7.70 -1.05 3.44
C LEU A 43 9.16 -1.10 2.95
N PHE A 44 9.77 -2.27 3.02
CA PHE A 44 11.15 -2.47 2.61
C PHE A 44 11.23 -2.99 1.19
N THR A 45 12.24 -2.54 0.44
CA THR A 45 12.66 -3.17 -0.83
C THR A 45 11.55 -3.30 -1.88
N LEU A 46 10.81 -2.22 -2.10
CA LEU A 46 9.75 -2.15 -3.11
C LEU A 46 10.25 -1.58 -4.44
N ASN A 47 9.86 -2.23 -5.54
CA ASN A 47 10.18 -1.85 -6.91
C ASN A 47 8.91 -1.87 -7.77
N PRO A 48 8.67 -0.83 -8.59
CA PRO A 48 7.59 -0.85 -9.57
C PRO A 48 7.61 -2.12 -10.44
N GLY A 49 6.42 -2.68 -10.70
CA GLY A 49 6.23 -3.93 -11.42
C GLY A 49 6.20 -5.18 -10.53
N GLN A 50 6.56 -5.08 -9.24
CA GLN A 50 6.44 -6.21 -8.32
C GLN A 50 4.98 -6.50 -7.97
N THR A 51 4.61 -7.77 -7.94
CA THR A 51 3.36 -8.22 -7.32
C THR A 51 3.54 -8.19 -5.80
N LEU A 52 2.54 -7.72 -5.07
CA LEU A 52 2.54 -7.65 -3.62
C LEU A 52 1.28 -8.29 -3.06
N GLN A 53 1.44 -9.04 -1.97
CA GLN A 53 0.36 -9.48 -1.09
C GLN A 53 0.42 -8.68 0.20
N LEU A 54 -0.64 -7.93 0.47
CA LEU A 54 -0.71 -6.99 1.57
C LEU A 54 -1.79 -7.40 2.56
N LYS A 55 -1.54 -7.20 3.85
CA LYS A 55 -2.57 -7.21 4.90
C LYS A 55 -2.57 -5.90 5.65
N GLY A 56 -3.77 -5.44 6.02
CA GLY A 56 -3.91 -4.17 6.70
C GLY A 56 -5.35 -3.71 6.79
N LYS A 57 -5.54 -2.39 6.79
CA LYS A 57 -6.86 -1.76 6.96
C LYS A 57 -6.98 -0.47 6.16
N TRP A 58 -8.21 -0.18 5.74
CA TRP A 58 -8.55 1.10 5.17
C TRP A 58 -8.56 2.20 6.24
N ILE A 59 -7.91 3.30 5.95
CA ILE A 59 -7.92 4.53 6.74
C ILE A 59 -8.35 5.70 5.86
N ARG A 60 -8.98 6.70 6.46
CA ARG A 60 -9.38 7.92 5.75
C ARG A 60 -8.61 9.11 6.27
N ASN A 61 -7.72 9.63 5.44
CA ASN A 61 -6.97 10.85 5.69
C ASN A 61 -7.79 12.07 5.25
N LYS A 62 -7.88 13.09 6.11
CA LYS A 62 -8.65 14.31 5.80
C LYS A 62 -8.08 15.07 4.60
N LYS A 63 -6.77 14.98 4.33
CA LYS A 63 -6.09 15.69 3.24
C LYS A 63 -5.96 14.85 1.97
N PHE A 64 -5.70 13.55 2.10
CA PHE A 64 -5.33 12.68 0.98
C PHE A 64 -6.42 11.68 0.57
N GLY A 65 -7.51 11.58 1.33
CA GLY A 65 -8.60 10.66 1.05
C GLY A 65 -8.36 9.28 1.61
N GLU A 66 -8.84 8.26 0.91
CA GLU A 66 -8.76 6.87 1.36
C GLU A 66 -7.38 6.26 1.05
N GLU A 67 -6.81 5.62 2.06
CA GLU A 67 -5.50 4.99 2.01
C GLU A 67 -5.58 3.60 2.65
N PHE A 68 -4.83 2.65 2.13
CA PHE A 68 -4.69 1.33 2.74
C PHE A 68 -3.42 1.31 3.59
N GLN A 69 -3.61 1.28 4.91
CA GLN A 69 -2.50 1.15 5.85
C GLN A 69 -2.04 -0.30 5.91
N VAL A 70 -0.83 -0.55 5.43
CA VAL A 70 -0.21 -1.87 5.36
C VAL A 70 0.41 -2.21 6.71
N GLU A 71 0.03 -3.36 7.25
CA GLU A 71 0.58 -3.94 8.49
C GLU A 71 1.49 -5.15 8.19
N SER A 72 1.31 -5.80 7.03
CA SER A 72 2.17 -6.88 6.54
C SER A 72 2.24 -6.84 5.02
N CYS A 73 3.44 -7.05 4.47
CA CYS A 73 3.72 -7.03 3.03
C CYS A 73 4.61 -8.22 2.67
N LEU A 74 4.15 -9.02 1.71
CA LEU A 74 4.91 -10.12 1.11
C LEU A 74 5.06 -9.85 -0.40
N PRO A 75 6.28 -9.90 -0.95
CA PRO A 75 6.54 -9.76 -2.39
C PRO A 75 6.27 -11.06 -3.16
#